data_AF-A0A426YMA3-F1
#
_entry.id   AF-A0A426YMA3-F1
#
_cell.length_a   1.000
_cell.length_b   1.000
_cell.length_c   1.000
_cell.angle_alpha   90.00
_cell.angle_beta   90.00
_cell.angle_gamma   90.00
#
_symmetry.space_group_name_H-M   'P 1'
#
loop_
_entity.id
_entity.type
_entity.pdbx_description
1 polymer ?
#
loop_
_entity_poly.entity_id
_entity_poly.type
_entity_poly.pdbx_seq_one_letter_code
_entity_poly.pdbx_strand_id
1 'polypeptide(L)'
;WVGRERSINSGILAVGLDDGLIELWSVSGGRTAAGRDSEPSAFSAVLSIRFDPVLCHVSTVLRLAWRERCTGDSSAMELASCGADQSVRVFKVCDR
;
A
#
# COMPACT_ATOMS: atom_id res chain seq x y z
N TRP A 1 2.52 -4.89 -0.83
CA TRP A 1 1.11 -4.72 -0.45
C TRP A 1 0.90 -5.33 0.92
N VAL A 2 -0.11 -4.88 1.66
CA VAL A 2 -0.51 -5.37 2.99
C VAL A 2 -1.95 -5.82 2.90
N GLY A 3 -2.23 -7.07 3.22
CA GLY A 3 -3.60 -7.60 3.23
C GLY A 3 -4.34 -7.20 4.51
N ARG A 4 -5.61 -6.81 4.38
CA ARG A 4 -6.52 -6.48 5.50
C ARG A 4 -7.57 -7.59 5.68
N GLU A 5 -8.32 -7.94 4.64
CA GLU A 5 -9.37 -8.95 4.72
C GLU A 5 -9.24 -10.00 3.61
N ARG A 6 -8.99 -11.26 4.00
CA ARG A 6 -8.82 -12.38 3.05
C ARG A 6 -10.12 -12.80 2.37
N SER A 7 -11.29 -12.52 2.96
CA SER A 7 -12.60 -12.91 2.43
C SER A 7 -12.93 -12.20 1.11
N ILE A 8 -12.46 -10.96 0.96
CA ILE A 8 -12.68 -10.06 -0.18
C ILE A 8 -11.35 -9.61 -0.82
N ASN A 9 -10.23 -10.26 -0.48
CA ASN A 9 -8.87 -9.87 -0.87
C ASN A 9 -8.60 -8.37 -0.72
N SER A 10 -9.08 -7.76 0.36
CA SER A 10 -8.85 -6.33 0.58
C SER A 10 -7.46 -6.06 1.15
N GLY A 11 -6.88 -4.94 0.78
CA GLY A 11 -5.56 -4.55 1.25
C GLY A 11 -5.14 -3.16 0.79
N ILE A 12 -3.91 -2.80 1.16
CA ILE A 12 -3.26 -1.55 0.74
C ILE A 12 -2.06 -1.89 -0.13
N LEU A 13 -1.99 -1.27 -1.30
CA LEU A 13 -0.87 -1.32 -2.23
C LEU A 13 -0.11 0.01 -2.16
N ALA A 14 1.20 -0.04 -1.87
CA ALA A 14 2.07 1.11 -2.06
C ALA A 14 2.65 1.10 -3.48
N VAL A 15 2.62 2.24 -4.13
CA VAL A 15 3.16 2.48 -5.47
C VAL A 15 4.17 3.61 -5.37
N GLY A 16 5.35 3.40 -5.94
CA GLY A 16 6.40 4.41 -6.05
C GLY A 16 6.56 4.77 -7.53
N LEU A 17 6.58 6.06 -7.83
CA LEU A 17 6.57 6.58 -9.19
C LEU A 17 7.98 7.02 -9.64
N ASP A 18 8.13 7.24 -10.94
CA ASP A 18 9.38 7.69 -11.57
C ASP A 18 9.74 9.14 -11.24
N ASP A 19 8.74 9.98 -10.95
CA ASP A 19 8.87 11.35 -10.45
C ASP A 19 9.16 11.45 -8.94
N GLY A 20 9.25 10.31 -8.25
CA GLY A 20 9.55 10.23 -6.82
C GLY A 20 8.34 10.28 -5.91
N LEU A 21 7.13 10.44 -6.44
CA LEU A 21 5.90 10.35 -5.66
C LEU A 21 5.67 8.94 -5.12
N ILE A 22 4.97 8.90 -3.98
CA ILE A 22 4.51 7.66 -3.37
C ILE A 22 2.99 7.76 -3.19
N GLU A 23 2.30 6.68 -3.53
CA GLU A 23 0.85 6.57 -3.41
C GLU A 23 0.45 5.29 -2.69
N LEU A 24 -0.63 5.35 -1.90
CA LEU A 24 -1.29 4.21 -1.31
C LEU A 24 -2.66 4.02 -1.97
N TRP A 25 -2.88 2.81 -2.44
CA TRP A 25 -4.09 2.39 -3.11
C TRP A 25 -4.81 1.35 -2.27
N SER A 26 -6.10 1.56 -2.00
CA SER A 26 -6.96 0.53 -1.43
C SER A 26 -7.39 -0.39 -2.56
N VAL A 27 -7.13 -1.69 -2.39
CA VAL A 27 -7.48 -2.72 -3.37
C VAL A 27 -8.44 -3.71 -2.73
N SER A 28 -9.40 -4.23 -3.50
CA SER A 28 -10.33 -5.28 -3.07
C SER A 28 -10.89 -6.06 -4.26
N GLY A 29 -11.50 -7.21 -3.99
CA GLY A 29 -12.17 -8.03 -5.00
C GLY A 29 -11.27 -9.07 -5.66
N GLY A 30 -11.61 -9.49 -6.88
CA GLY A 30 -10.85 -10.51 -7.62
C GLY A 30 -10.96 -11.92 -7.03
N ARG A 31 -12.00 -12.18 -6.23
CA ARG A 31 -12.27 -13.49 -5.65
C ARG A 31 -13.42 -14.12 -6.42
N THR A 32 -13.13 -15.22 -7.11
CA THR A 32 -14.17 -16.15 -7.58
C THR A 32 -14.75 -16.82 -6.34
N ALA A 33 -16.04 -16.62 -6.07
CA ALA A 33 -16.68 -17.31 -4.95
C ALA A 33 -16.57 -18.83 -5.15
N ALA A 34 -16.46 -19.55 -4.05
CA ALA A 34 -16.32 -21.00 -4.05
C ALA A 34 -17.68 -21.63 -4.39
N GLY A 35 -18.05 -21.61 -5.67
CA GLY A 35 -19.31 -22.11 -6.21
C GLY A 35 -19.30 -21.95 -7.73
N ARG A 36 -19.82 -22.95 -8.45
CA ARG A 36 -19.83 -22.97 -9.93
C ARG A 36 -20.65 -21.84 -10.56
N ASP A 37 -21.51 -21.17 -9.78
CA ASP A 37 -22.54 -20.24 -10.27
C ASP A 37 -22.41 -18.81 -9.70
N SER A 38 -21.30 -18.49 -9.05
CA SER A 38 -21.08 -17.16 -8.47
C SER A 38 -20.13 -16.31 -9.32
N GLU A 39 -20.65 -15.20 -9.84
CA GLU A 39 -19.88 -14.21 -10.61
C GLU A 39 -18.63 -13.75 -9.84
N PRO A 40 -17.48 -13.56 -10.51
CA PRO A 40 -16.28 -13.05 -9.87
C PRO A 40 -16.56 -11.68 -9.26
N SER A 41 -16.12 -11.45 -8.01
CA SER A 41 -16.19 -10.10 -7.45
C SER A 41 -15.30 -9.16 -8.28
N ALA A 42 -15.88 -8.06 -8.77
CA ALA A 42 -15.16 -7.07 -9.55
C ALA A 42 -13.95 -6.56 -8.74
N PHE A 43 -12.77 -6.56 -9.37
CA PHE A 43 -11.58 -5.98 -8.78
C PHE A 43 -11.71 -4.46 -8.73
N SER A 44 -11.39 -3.86 -7.59
CA SER A 44 -11.40 -2.42 -7.38
C SER A 44 -10.05 -1.97 -6.85
N ALA A 45 -9.55 -0.84 -7.37
CA ALA A 45 -8.36 -0.17 -6.90
C ALA A 45 -8.64 1.34 -6.84
N VAL A 46 -8.54 1.93 -5.64
CA VAL A 46 -8.87 3.33 -5.40
C VAL A 46 -7.69 4.01 -4.71
N LEU A 47 -7.20 5.10 -5.29
CA LEU A 47 -6.18 5.95 -4.67
C LEU A 47 -6.71 6.46 -3.33
N SER A 48 -6.03 6.08 -2.25
CA SER A 48 -6.43 6.41 -0.88
C SER A 48 -5.62 7.57 -0.33
N ILE A 49 -4.30 7.55 -0.56
CA ILE A 49 -3.38 8.59 -0.11
C ILE A 49 -2.36 8.83 -1.21
N ARG A 50 -2.16 10.08 -1.59
CA ARG A 50 -0.94 10.55 -2.25
C ARG A 50 -0.14 11.31 -1.20
N PHE A 51 1.10 10.90 -0.97
CA PHE A 51 1.96 11.59 -0.01
C PHE A 51 2.30 13.00 -0.53
N ASP A 52 2.53 13.94 0.38
CA ASP A 52 3.00 15.28 0.00
C ASP A 52 4.32 15.15 -0.78
N PRO A 53 4.43 15.71 -2.00
CA PRO A 53 5.64 15.62 -2.81
C PRO A 53 6.91 16.08 -2.08
N VAL A 54 6.80 17.06 -1.17
CA VAL A 54 7.95 17.58 -0.40
C VAL A 54 8.49 16.53 0.58
N LEU A 55 7.63 15.62 1.03
CA LEU A 55 8.00 14.51 1.89
C LEU A 55 8.45 13.27 1.10
N CYS A 56 8.34 13.30 -0.22
CA CYS A 56 8.68 12.19 -1.13
C CYS A 56 10.06 12.37 -1.78
N HIS A 57 10.47 11.40 -2.59
CA HIS A 57 11.75 11.44 -3.28
C HIS A 57 11.76 12.53 -4.37
N VAL A 58 12.93 13.09 -4.65
CA VAL A 58 13.11 14.04 -5.77
C VAL A 58 13.41 13.34 -7.11
N SER A 59 13.44 12.00 -7.09
CA SER A 59 13.73 11.13 -8.22
C SER A 59 13.04 9.78 -8.01
N THR A 60 13.13 8.89 -9.00
CA THR A 60 12.44 7.60 -9.05
C THR A 60 12.52 6.81 -7.75
N VAL A 61 11.36 6.34 -7.29
CA VAL A 61 11.27 5.40 -6.16
C VAL A 61 11.68 4.00 -6.64
N LEU A 62 12.72 3.43 -6.04
CA LEU A 62 13.30 2.18 -6.50
C LEU A 62 12.78 0.96 -5.72
N ARG A 63 12.52 1.11 -4.42
CA ARG A 63 12.02 0.01 -3.58
C ARG A 63 11.04 0.52 -2.54
N LEU A 64 10.07 -0.32 -2.22
CA LEU A 64 9.09 -0.13 -1.16
C LEU A 64 9.05 -1.38 -0.29
N ALA A 65 9.06 -1.21 1.03
CA ALA A 65 9.01 -2.30 1.98
C ALA A 65 8.05 -1.97 3.13
N TRP A 66 7.11 -2.88 3.37
CA TRP A 66 6.20 -2.78 4.51
C TRP A 66 6.80 -3.49 5.72
N ARG A 67 6.62 -2.89 6.89
CA ARG A 67 6.93 -3.51 8.18
C ARG A 67 5.74 -3.32 9.11
N GLU A 68 5.30 -4.40 9.74
CA GLU A 68 4.41 -4.28 10.89
C GLU A 68 5.24 -3.95 12.12
N ARG A 69 4.80 -2.96 12.88
CA ARG A 69 5.40 -2.58 14.15
C ARG A 69 4.39 -2.75 15.26
N CYS A 70 4.59 -3.78 16.07
CA CYS A 70 3.82 -4.00 17.29
C CYS A 70 4.43 -3.15 18.41
N THR A 71 3.72 -2.10 18.82
CA THR A 71 4.09 -1.32 20.02
C THR A 71 2.95 -1.41 21.03
N GLY A 72 3.08 -2.32 22.02
CA GLY A 72 2.01 -2.59 22.98
C GLY A 72 0.76 -3.11 22.29
N ASP A 73 -0.41 -2.54 22.64
CA ASP A 73 -1.73 -2.95 22.13
C ASP A 73 -2.09 -2.37 20.76
N SER A 74 -1.20 -1.58 20.13
CA SER A 74 -1.41 -0.98 18.81
C SER A 74 -0.45 -1.58 17.78
N SER A 75 -1.02 -2.11 16.69
CA SER A 75 -0.29 -2.42 15.46
C SER A 75 -0.27 -1.17 14.58
N ALA A 76 0.93 -0.70 14.26
CA ALA A 76 1.14 0.36 13.28
C ALA A 76 1.93 -0.20 12.10
N MET A 77 1.53 0.16 10.88
CA MET A 77 2.31 -0.19 9.69
C MET A 77 3.33 0.90 9.41
N GLU A 78 4.52 0.50 9.02
CA GLU A 78 5.55 1.39 8.50
C GLU A 78 5.83 1.03 7.04
N LEU A 79 5.98 2.06 6.22
CA LEU A 79 6.41 1.94 4.83
C LEU A 79 7.78 2.60 4.69
N ALA A 80 8.79 1.80 4.35
CA ALA A 80 10.09 2.30 3.95
C ALA A 80 10.15 2.41 2.42
N SER A 81 10.81 3.47 1.95
CA SER A 81 11.10 3.72 0.54
C SER A 81 12.56 4.09 0.35
N CYS A 82 13.15 3.72 -0.77
CA CYS A 82 14.43 4.28 -1.21
C CYS A 82 14.34 4.73 -2.67
N GLY A 83 14.96 5.87 -2.97
CA GLY A 83 14.93 6.50 -4.28
C GLY A 83 16.29 6.56 -4.96
N ALA A 84 16.29 6.93 -6.23
CA ALA A 84 17.50 7.24 -6.99
C ALA A 84 18.22 8.51 -6.47
N ASP A 85 17.58 9.27 -5.58
CA ASP A 85 18.16 10.39 -4.82
C ASP A 85 19.07 9.94 -3.65
N GLN A 86 19.39 8.64 -3.57
CA GLN A 86 20.21 8.04 -2.51
C GLN A 86 19.66 8.23 -1.10
N SER A 87 18.38 8.58 -0.96
CA SER A 87 17.73 8.75 0.34
C SER A 87 16.83 7.57 0.69
N VAL A 88 16.53 7.46 1.98
CA VAL A 88 15.53 6.54 2.54
C VAL A 88 14.50 7.35 3.29
N ARG A 89 13.21 7.04 3.07
CA ARG A 89 12.10 7.68 3.79
C ARG A 89 11.26 6.60 4.45
N VAL A 90 10.86 6.86 5.70
CA VAL A 90 10.03 5.94 6.48
C VAL A 90 8.78 6.67 6.90
N PHE A 91 7.63 6.12 6.50
CA PHE A 91 6.32 6.66 6.79
C PHE A 91 5.61 5.75 7.78
N LYS A 92 5.01 6.35 8.82
CA LYS A 92 4.02 5.65 9.64
C LYS A 92 2.68 5.70 8.92
N VAL A 93 2.08 4.55 8.70
CA VAL A 93 0.77 4.37 8.07
C VAL A 93 -0.16 3.79 9.12
N CYS A 94 -1.05 4.64 9.62
CA CYS A 94 -2.10 4.23 10.55
C CYS A 94 -3.35 3.85 9.74
N ASP A 95 -3.93 2.68 10.05
CA ASP A 95 -5.27 2.36 9.59
C ASP A 95 -6.25 3.30 10.34
N ARG A 96 -7.15 3.97 9.61
CA ARG A 96 -8.21 4.80 10.20
C ARG A 96 -9.48 4.00 10.38
#